data_AF-A0A453CZN0-F1
#
_entry.id   AF-A0A453CZN0-F1
#
_cell.length_a   1.000
_cell.length_b   1.000
_cell.length_c   1.000
_cell.angle_alpha   90.00
_cell.angle_beta   90.00
_cell.angle_gamma   90.00
#
_symmetry.space_group_name_H-M   'P 1'
#
loop_
_entity.id
_entity.type
_entity.pdbx_description
1 polymer ?
#
loop_
_entity_poly.entity_id
_entity_poly.type
_entity_poly.pdbx_seq_one_letter_code
_entity_poly.pdbx_strand_id
1 'polypeptide(L)'
;MRAMSPSARWRLSLSGCHIDLATFIPFCPRLRVLQVNTTGLIDMSNITVHSASLEELVVEHGNRWTRRTHVSVDSPVLKQLTASFHACGNIGVSILAPMVDKVWWRCSYAKPIYGLGLWGLSEVGLNAEETHGQTDSGRDACVQLPSVHVLSLHISAVQDSVSFPNADLTFAAEIDKHMVTNFSGLDLHLSTKGHVFGAFVHVQPISSRYIFFRGSRYIL
;
A
#
# COMPACT_ATOMS: atom_id res chain seq x y z
N MET A 1 41.04 11.79 22.56
CA MET A 1 40.15 11.26 21.51
C MET A 1 38.88 10.74 22.19
N ARG A 2 37.74 11.39 21.96
CA ARG A 2 36.45 10.96 22.54
C ARG A 2 35.95 9.78 21.71
N ALA A 3 35.82 8.61 22.32
CA ALA A 3 35.20 7.46 21.67
C ALA A 3 33.79 7.85 21.21
N MET A 4 33.55 7.76 19.91
CA MET A 4 32.22 7.94 19.31
C MET A 4 31.34 6.81 19.86
N SER A 5 30.43 7.13 20.77
CA SER A 5 29.43 6.17 21.24
C SER A 5 28.63 5.67 20.02
N PRO A 6 28.41 4.34 19.85
CA PRO A 6 27.56 3.85 18.78
C PRO A 6 26.18 4.47 18.96
N SER A 7 25.71 5.18 17.93
CA SER A 7 24.44 5.90 17.97
C SER A 7 23.32 4.93 18.38
N ALA A 8 22.79 5.09 19.60
CA ALA A 8 21.73 4.23 20.10
C ALA A 8 20.52 4.32 19.16
N ARG A 9 20.21 3.21 18.48
CA ARG A 9 19.03 3.03 17.63
C ARG A 9 17.86 2.69 18.54
N TRP A 10 16.95 3.63 18.75
CA TRP A 10 15.74 3.38 19.54
C TRP A 10 14.68 2.71 18.66
N ARG A 11 14.16 1.57 19.12
CA ARG A 11 13.03 0.86 18.50
C ARG A 11 11.86 0.87 19.48
N LEU A 12 10.68 1.18 18.99
CA LEU A 12 9.43 1.10 19.73
C LEU A 12 8.49 0.13 19.01
N SER A 13 7.91 -0.79 19.77
CA SER A 13 6.86 -1.69 19.27
C SER A 13 5.61 -1.50 20.13
N LEU A 14 4.50 -1.21 19.48
CA LEU A 14 3.20 -0.95 20.07
C LEU A 14 2.24 -2.02 19.55
N SER A 15 1.65 -2.80 20.45
CA SER A 15 0.70 -3.86 20.09
C SER A 15 -0.53 -3.79 20.98
N GLY A 16 -1.72 -3.71 20.40
CA GLY A 16 -2.98 -3.74 21.13
C GLY A 16 -3.24 -2.54 22.05
N CYS A 17 -2.55 -1.42 21.84
CA CYS A 17 -2.73 -0.18 22.61
C CYS A 17 -3.45 0.90 21.81
N HIS A 18 -4.23 1.73 22.51
CA HIS A 18 -4.83 2.95 21.94
C HIS A 18 -3.97 4.15 22.33
N ILE A 19 -3.04 4.53 21.46
CA ILE A 19 -2.15 5.67 21.66
C ILE A 19 -2.27 6.60 20.47
N ASP A 20 -2.46 7.89 20.73
CA ASP A 20 -2.34 8.90 19.69
C ASP A 20 -0.85 9.12 19.36
N LEU A 21 -0.40 8.49 18.27
CA LEU A 21 0.97 8.56 17.79
C LEU A 21 1.43 9.99 17.50
N ALA A 22 0.53 10.88 17.06
CA ALA A 22 0.88 12.27 16.77
C ALA A 22 1.32 13.03 18.03
N THR A 23 0.73 12.66 19.17
CA THR A 23 1.10 13.23 20.48
C THR A 23 2.30 12.53 21.10
N PHE A 24 2.46 11.22 20.88
CA PHE A 24 3.47 10.42 21.56
C PHE A 24 4.87 10.52 20.91
N ILE A 25 4.93 10.52 19.58
CA ILE A 25 6.19 10.49 18.83
C ILE A 25 7.11 11.70 19.10
N PRO A 26 6.61 12.93 19.31
CA PRO A 26 7.45 14.07 19.69
C PRO A 26 8.31 13.84 20.94
N PHE A 27 7.89 12.97 21.87
CA PHE A 27 8.67 12.62 23.06
C PHE A 27 9.82 11.64 22.77
N CYS A 28 9.88 11.08 21.56
CA CYS A 28 10.86 10.08 21.15
C CYS A 28 11.72 10.59 19.97
N PRO A 29 12.50 11.69 20.13
CA PRO A 29 13.18 12.34 19.00
C PRO A 29 14.30 11.52 18.34
N ARG A 30 14.74 10.42 18.98
CA ARG A 30 15.75 9.49 18.46
C ARG A 30 15.16 8.18 17.96
N LEU A 31 13.83 8.08 17.86
CA LEU A 31 13.15 6.88 17.39
C LEU A 31 13.52 6.60 15.94
N ARG A 32 14.16 5.44 15.72
CA ARG A 32 14.57 5.01 14.38
C ARG A 32 13.62 3.97 13.81
N VAL A 33 13.00 3.15 14.65
CA VAL A 33 12.07 2.12 14.22
C VAL A 33 10.79 2.19 15.02
N LEU A 34 9.66 2.23 14.33
CA LEU A 34 8.33 2.20 14.91
C LEU A 34 7.57 1.02 14.31
N GLN A 35 7.16 0.10 15.17
CA GLN A 35 6.24 -0.97 14.82
C GLN A 35 4.91 -0.74 15.53
N VAL A 36 3.83 -0.72 14.77
CA VAL A 36 2.47 -0.52 15.26
C VAL A 36 1.62 -1.69 14.78
N ASN A 37 1.19 -2.50 15.72
CA ASN A 37 0.25 -3.57 15.49
C ASN A 37 -1.07 -3.24 16.18
N THR A 38 -2.10 -3.00 15.38
CA THR A 38 -3.45 -2.68 15.85
C THR A 38 -4.40 -3.86 15.66
N THR A 39 -3.90 -5.09 15.48
CA THR A 39 -4.72 -6.29 15.44
C THR A 39 -5.40 -6.45 16.80
N GLY A 40 -6.72 -6.23 16.84
CA GLY A 40 -7.51 -6.24 18.08
C GLY A 40 -8.84 -5.50 17.93
N LEU A 41 -9.66 -5.53 18.99
CA LEU A 41 -11.01 -4.95 19.04
C LEU A 41 -11.05 -3.41 19.01
N ILE A 42 -9.89 -2.76 19.03
CA ILE A 42 -9.79 -1.31 19.17
C ILE A 42 -9.66 -0.67 17.78
N ASP A 43 -10.53 0.29 17.49
CA ASP A 43 -10.52 1.08 16.26
C ASP A 43 -9.36 2.10 16.32
N MET A 44 -8.28 1.81 15.60
CA MET A 44 -7.21 2.77 15.35
C MET A 44 -7.32 3.24 13.89
N SER A 45 -8.35 4.03 13.62
CA SER A 45 -8.71 4.53 12.29
C SER A 45 -7.72 5.56 11.73
N ASN A 46 -6.96 6.23 12.59
CA ASN A 46 -6.00 7.27 12.19
C ASN A 46 -4.60 6.92 12.67
N ILE A 47 -3.67 6.80 11.72
CA ILE A 47 -2.23 6.64 11.98
C ILE A 47 -1.55 7.90 11.48
N THR A 48 -1.07 8.70 12.42
CA THR A 48 -0.36 9.94 12.14
C THR A 48 1.01 9.88 12.77
N VAL A 49 2.05 9.92 11.94
CA VAL A 49 3.45 9.80 12.33
C VAL A 49 4.20 11.02 11.84
N HIS A 50 4.67 11.86 12.76
CA HIS A 50 5.56 12.98 12.46
C HIS A 50 6.88 12.75 13.17
N SER A 51 7.92 12.35 12.43
CA SER A 51 9.23 12.08 13.02
C SER A 51 10.37 12.41 12.06
N ALA A 52 11.24 13.32 12.47
CA ALA A 52 12.43 13.71 11.70
C ALA A 52 13.52 12.62 11.68
N SER A 53 13.44 11.60 12.53
CA SER A 53 14.51 10.61 12.72
C SER A 53 14.10 9.16 12.40
N LEU A 54 12.83 8.92 12.08
CA LEU A 54 12.32 7.58 11.82
C LEU A 54 12.89 7.03 10.50
N GLU A 55 13.49 5.85 10.56
CA GLU A 55 14.10 5.17 9.41
C GLU A 55 13.26 3.97 8.93
N GLU A 56 12.50 3.35 9.82
CA GLU A 56 11.67 2.16 9.55
C GLU A 56 10.30 2.31 10.21
N LEU A 57 9.25 2.14 9.42
CA LEU A 57 7.86 2.12 9.88
C LEU A 57 7.19 0.80 9.46
N VAL A 58 6.68 0.06 10.44
CA VAL A 58 5.90 -1.15 10.23
C VAL A 58 4.52 -0.96 10.83
N VAL A 59 3.48 -1.08 10.01
CA VAL A 59 2.09 -0.93 10.42
C VAL A 59 1.30 -2.18 10.02
N GLU A 60 0.75 -2.88 11.00
CA GLU A 60 -0.13 -4.02 10.80
C GLU A 60 -1.50 -3.70 11.38
N HIS A 61 -2.47 -3.46 10.50
CA HIS A 61 -3.84 -3.14 10.87
C HIS A 61 -4.79 -4.29 10.49
N GLY A 62 -5.22 -5.05 11.48
CA GLY A 62 -6.08 -6.22 11.29
C GLY A 62 -7.56 -6.03 11.62
N ASN A 63 -8.00 -4.82 11.96
CA ASN A 63 -9.40 -4.60 12.33
C ASN A 63 -10.30 -4.55 11.08
N ARG A 64 -11.27 -5.46 10.99
CA ARG A 64 -12.17 -5.59 9.84
C ARG A 64 -13.30 -4.54 9.79
N TRP A 65 -13.44 -3.73 10.84
CA TRP A 65 -14.62 -2.84 11.01
C TRP A 65 -14.31 -1.34 10.96
N THR A 66 -13.10 -0.93 10.59
CA THR A 66 -12.78 0.50 10.51
C THR A 66 -13.53 1.15 9.34
N ARG A 67 -14.43 2.08 9.67
CA ARG A 67 -15.29 2.78 8.68
C ARG A 67 -14.49 3.76 7.81
N ARG A 68 -13.35 4.22 8.30
CA ARG A 68 -12.43 5.14 7.62
C ARG A 68 -11.02 4.85 8.11
N THR A 69 -10.07 4.85 7.18
CA THR A 69 -8.65 4.67 7.50
C THR A 69 -7.89 5.89 6.98
N HIS A 70 -7.20 6.60 7.85
CA HIS A 70 -6.34 7.72 7.48
C HIS A 70 -4.90 7.44 7.90
N VAL A 71 -3.98 7.52 6.95
CA VAL A 71 -2.55 7.28 7.16
C VAL A 71 -1.80 8.53 6.73
N SER A 72 -1.13 9.18 7.68
CA SER A 72 -0.29 10.34 7.45
C SER A 72 1.09 10.06 8.02
N VAL A 73 2.11 9.99 7.17
CA VAL A 73 3.49 9.78 7.57
C VAL A 73 4.33 10.91 7.02
N ASP A 74 4.96 11.64 7.92
CA ASP A 74 5.93 12.67 7.62
C ASP A 74 7.25 12.29 8.29
N SER A 75 8.15 11.79 7.46
CA SER A 75 9.47 11.42 7.90
C SER A 75 10.47 11.49 6.75
N PRO A 76 11.31 12.54 6.70
CA PRO A 76 12.20 12.79 5.57
C PRO A 76 13.31 11.75 5.41
N VAL A 77 13.64 11.02 6.48
CA VAL A 77 14.74 10.04 6.50
C VAL A 77 14.25 8.59 6.52
N LEU A 78 12.95 8.37 6.33
CA LEU A 78 12.35 7.04 6.27
C LEU A 78 12.90 6.29 5.06
N LYS A 79 13.42 5.09 5.30
CA LYS A 79 13.97 4.20 4.28
C LYS A 79 12.99 3.08 3.98
N GLN A 80 12.46 2.46 5.04
CA GLN A 80 11.55 1.32 4.91
C GLN A 80 10.15 1.65 5.42
N LEU A 81 9.15 1.34 4.58
CA LEU A 81 7.73 1.41 4.90
C LEU A 81 7.08 0.06 4.62
N THR A 82 6.56 -0.58 5.67
CA THR A 82 5.74 -1.79 5.59
C THR A 82 4.38 -1.47 6.17
N ALA A 83 3.30 -1.59 5.41
CA ALA A 83 1.97 -1.26 5.88
C ALA A 83 0.89 -2.19 5.32
N SER A 84 0.10 -2.80 6.21
CA SER A 84 -1.06 -3.64 5.86
C SER A 84 -2.33 -3.07 6.49
N PHE A 85 -3.37 -2.86 5.69
CA PHE A 85 -4.65 -2.33 6.11
C PHE A 85 -5.83 -3.15 5.59
N HIS A 86 -6.90 -3.16 6.38
CA HIS A 86 -8.19 -3.68 5.97
C HIS A 86 -9.24 -2.55 6.03
N ALA A 87 -9.60 -2.00 4.87
CA ALA A 87 -10.55 -0.90 4.77
C ALA A 87 -11.99 -1.41 4.59
N CYS A 88 -12.93 -0.90 5.39
CA CYS A 88 -14.37 -1.12 5.19
C CYS A 88 -15.05 0.08 4.49
N GLY A 89 -14.29 1.13 4.17
CA GLY A 89 -14.75 2.38 3.58
C GLY A 89 -13.61 3.19 2.98
N ASN A 90 -13.69 4.53 3.08
CA ASN A 90 -12.69 5.41 2.46
C ASN A 90 -11.33 5.32 3.15
N ILE A 91 -10.29 5.17 2.33
CA ILE A 91 -8.90 5.34 2.74
C ILE A 91 -8.37 6.73 2.32
N GLY A 92 -7.57 7.35 3.17
CA GLY A 92 -6.78 8.54 2.82
C GLY A 92 -5.33 8.31 3.21
N VAL A 93 -4.41 8.42 2.25
CA VAL A 93 -2.98 8.20 2.48
C VAL A 93 -2.21 9.46 2.08
N SER A 94 -1.32 9.91 2.95
CA SER A 94 -0.38 11.01 2.70
C SER A 94 0.98 10.63 3.26
N ILE A 95 1.95 10.39 2.39
CA ILE A 95 3.30 9.97 2.79
C ILE A 95 4.31 10.99 2.24
N LEU A 96 4.93 11.73 3.15
CA LEU A 96 6.02 12.66 2.89
C LEU A 96 7.33 12.01 3.35
N ALA A 97 7.82 11.09 2.52
CA ALA A 97 8.98 10.26 2.82
C ALA A 97 9.87 10.06 1.57
N PRO A 98 10.64 11.09 1.16
CA PRO A 98 11.38 11.11 -0.10
C PRO A 98 12.55 10.11 -0.17
N MET A 99 13.00 9.57 0.97
CA MET A 99 14.13 8.63 1.05
C MET A 99 13.69 7.15 1.08
N VAL A 100 12.40 6.87 0.95
CA VAL A 100 11.87 5.51 1.02
C VAL A 100 12.33 4.71 -0.19
N ASP A 101 13.08 3.64 0.06
CA ASP A 101 13.59 2.70 -0.95
C ASP A 101 12.83 1.37 -0.91
N LYS A 102 12.48 0.91 0.29
CA LYS A 102 11.78 -0.36 0.53
C LYS A 102 10.34 -0.10 0.92
N VAL A 103 9.44 -0.38 0.00
CA VAL A 103 8.00 -0.27 0.19
C VAL A 103 7.37 -1.64 0.16
N TRP A 104 6.55 -1.92 1.16
CA TRP A 104 5.52 -2.95 1.08
C TRP A 104 4.23 -2.36 1.61
N TRP A 105 3.23 -2.27 0.76
CA TRP A 105 1.93 -1.71 1.05
C TRP A 105 0.87 -2.72 0.65
N ARG A 106 -0.12 -2.92 1.49
CA ARG A 106 -1.29 -3.76 1.20
C ARG A 106 -2.52 -3.11 1.82
N CYS A 107 -3.55 -2.90 1.02
CA CYS A 107 -4.85 -2.46 1.48
C CYS A 107 -5.93 -3.35 0.89
N SER A 108 -6.57 -4.15 1.75
CA SER A 108 -7.70 -5.02 1.36
C SER A 108 -9.03 -4.36 1.71
N TYR A 109 -10.02 -4.51 0.85
CA TYR A 109 -11.36 -3.97 1.03
C TYR A 109 -12.34 -5.03 1.52
N ALA A 110 -13.11 -4.73 2.57
CA ALA A 110 -14.11 -5.63 3.13
C ALA A 110 -15.23 -5.97 2.13
N LYS A 111 -15.58 -4.98 1.30
CA LYS A 111 -16.53 -5.10 0.19
C LYS A 111 -15.98 -4.28 -0.97
N PRO A 112 -16.11 -4.76 -2.22
CA PRO A 112 -15.76 -3.95 -3.38
C PRO A 112 -16.80 -2.83 -3.52
N ILE A 113 -16.45 -1.62 -3.10
CA ILE A 113 -17.29 -0.42 -3.25
C ILE A 113 -16.93 0.32 -4.56
N TYR A 114 -15.73 0.06 -5.08
CA TYR A 114 -15.18 0.67 -6.29
C TYR A 114 -14.88 -0.45 -7.30
N GLY A 115 -15.22 -0.26 -8.57
CA GLY A 115 -15.12 -1.34 -9.55
C GLY A 115 -15.22 -0.87 -11.00
N LEU A 116 -15.21 -1.81 -11.92
CA LEU A 116 -15.29 -1.62 -13.37
C LEU A 116 -16.26 -2.67 -13.91
N GLY A 117 -17.49 -2.26 -14.23
CA GLY A 117 -18.56 -3.19 -14.61
C GLY A 117 -18.92 -4.15 -13.48
N LEU A 118 -18.58 -5.44 -13.64
CA LEU A 118 -18.80 -6.50 -12.64
C LEU A 118 -17.55 -6.75 -11.75
N TRP A 119 -16.44 -6.10 -12.06
CA TRP A 119 -15.16 -6.32 -11.39
C TRP A 119 -15.00 -5.32 -10.26
N GLY A 120 -14.94 -5.79 -9.02
CA GLY A 120 -14.77 -4.96 -7.83
C GLY A 120 -13.36 -5.00 -7.28
N LEU A 121 -12.79 -3.84 -6.94
CA LEU A 121 -11.49 -3.74 -6.28
C LEU A 121 -11.55 -4.39 -4.91
N SER A 122 -10.75 -5.43 -4.70
CA SER A 122 -10.66 -6.16 -3.44
C SER A 122 -9.36 -5.89 -2.70
N GLU A 123 -8.28 -5.58 -3.42
CA GLU A 123 -6.99 -5.24 -2.80
C GLU A 123 -6.17 -4.34 -3.71
N VAL A 124 -5.44 -3.41 -3.10
CA VAL A 124 -4.36 -2.65 -3.71
C VAL A 124 -3.08 -2.93 -2.94
N GLY A 125 -2.06 -3.41 -3.63
CA GLY A 125 -0.73 -3.65 -3.11
C GLY A 125 0.32 -2.82 -3.86
N LEU A 126 1.38 -2.43 -3.18
CA LEU A 126 2.56 -1.84 -3.79
C LEU A 126 3.80 -2.42 -3.13
N ASN A 127 4.69 -3.01 -3.91
CA ASN A 127 5.94 -3.57 -3.43
C ASN A 127 7.11 -3.02 -4.25
N ALA A 128 8.18 -2.63 -3.56
CA ALA A 128 9.48 -2.42 -4.17
C ALA A 128 10.21 -3.77 -4.20
N GLU A 129 10.28 -4.41 -5.37
CA GLU A 129 11.12 -5.57 -5.56
C GLU A 129 12.56 -5.15 -5.86
N GLU A 130 13.50 -5.72 -5.12
CA GLU A 130 14.90 -5.71 -5.47
C GLU A 130 15.08 -6.69 -6.64
N THR A 131 15.34 -6.17 -7.84
CA THR A 131 15.74 -7.01 -8.98
C THR A 131 17.08 -7.64 -8.64
N HIS A 132 17.05 -8.84 -8.07
CA HIS A 132 18.25 -9.64 -7.88
C HIS A 132 18.71 -10.07 -9.27
N GLY A 133 19.67 -9.33 -9.84
CA GLY A 133 20.40 -9.82 -11.00
C GLY A 133 21.03 -11.16 -10.62
N GLN A 134 20.60 -12.24 -11.27
CA GLN A 134 21.33 -13.51 -11.22
C GLN A 134 22.71 -13.25 -11.82
N THR A 135 23.71 -13.04 -10.98
CA THR A 135 25.12 -13.08 -11.39
C THR A 135 25.51 -14.54 -11.59
N ASP A 136 25.37 -15.02 -12.83
CA ASP A 136 26.19 -16.12 -13.31
C ASP A 136 27.60 -15.57 -13.61
N SER A 137 28.57 -16.05 -12.85
CA SER A 137 30.02 -16.04 -13.11
C SER A 137 30.72 -14.70 -13.44
N GLY A 138 31.52 -14.24 -12.47
CA GLY A 138 32.88 -13.74 -12.72
C GLY A 138 33.08 -12.29 -13.19
N ARG A 139 33.63 -11.47 -12.28
CA ARG A 139 34.26 -10.14 -12.45
C ARG A 139 33.36 -8.90 -12.57
N ASP A 140 33.55 -8.03 -11.57
CA ASP A 140 33.66 -6.57 -11.66
C ASP A 140 32.47 -5.77 -12.24
N ALA A 141 31.41 -5.65 -11.43
CA ALA A 141 30.73 -4.40 -11.04
C ALA A 141 29.39 -4.78 -10.42
N CYS A 142 29.18 -4.50 -9.14
CA CYS A 142 27.85 -4.61 -8.53
C CYS A 142 26.99 -3.47 -9.11
N VAL A 143 26.34 -3.71 -10.24
CA VAL A 143 25.31 -2.81 -10.77
C VAL A 143 24.09 -3.01 -9.88
N GLN A 144 23.91 -2.14 -8.89
CA GLN A 144 22.63 -2.04 -8.18
C GLN A 144 21.57 -1.66 -9.22
N LEU A 145 20.72 -2.62 -9.60
CA LEU A 145 19.58 -2.35 -10.46
C LEU A 145 18.58 -1.45 -9.73
N PRO A 146 17.88 -0.55 -10.43
CA PRO A 146 16.82 0.27 -9.83
C PRO A 146 15.76 -0.62 -9.18
N SER A 147 15.25 -0.23 -8.02
CA SER A 147 14.11 -0.93 -7.41
C SER A 147 12.89 -0.83 -8.34
N VAL A 148 12.32 -1.98 -8.70
CA VAL A 148 11.11 -2.05 -9.51
C VAL A 148 9.94 -1.94 -8.54
N HIS A 149 9.14 -0.89 -8.70
CA HIS A 149 7.91 -0.73 -7.94
C HIS A 149 6.80 -1.44 -8.71
N VAL A 150 6.22 -2.48 -8.12
CA VAL A 150 5.12 -3.24 -8.70
C VAL A 150 3.82 -2.87 -8.00
N LEU A 151 2.85 -2.36 -8.77
CA LEU A 151 1.49 -2.16 -8.30
C LEU A 151 0.73 -3.48 -8.49
N SER A 152 0.24 -4.08 -7.41
CA SER A 152 -0.60 -5.28 -7.47
C SER A 152 -2.06 -4.90 -7.23
N LEU A 153 -2.94 -5.33 -8.14
CA LEU A 153 -4.38 -5.10 -8.02
C LEU A 153 -5.11 -6.44 -7.98
N HIS A 154 -5.80 -6.73 -6.88
CA HIS A 154 -6.74 -7.85 -6.84
C HIS A 154 -8.15 -7.35 -7.13
N ILE A 155 -8.74 -7.86 -8.20
CA ILE A 155 -10.09 -7.51 -8.62
C ILE A 155 -10.94 -8.77 -8.65
N SER A 156 -12.14 -8.70 -8.08
CA SER A 156 -13.02 -9.84 -7.91
C SER A 156 -14.36 -9.60 -8.58
N ALA A 157 -14.92 -10.60 -9.27
CA ALA A 157 -16.26 -10.51 -9.82
C ALA A 157 -17.31 -10.41 -8.70
N VAL A 158 -18.16 -9.39 -8.76
CA VAL A 158 -19.26 -9.17 -7.82
C VAL A 158 -20.46 -9.98 -8.27
N GLN A 159 -20.95 -10.89 -7.41
CA GLN A 159 -22.02 -11.84 -7.73
C GLN A 159 -23.44 -11.23 -7.67
N ASP A 160 -23.61 -10.14 -6.92
CA ASP A 160 -24.90 -9.48 -6.75
C ASP A 160 -25.06 -8.30 -7.73
N SER A 161 -26.30 -7.86 -7.92
CA SER A 161 -26.81 -6.79 -8.81
C SER A 161 -26.14 -5.40 -8.71
N VAL A 162 -24.98 -5.31 -8.06
CA VAL A 162 -24.13 -4.13 -7.95
C VAL A 162 -23.34 -3.97 -9.24
N SER A 163 -23.96 -3.32 -10.22
CA SER A 163 -23.21 -2.66 -11.29
C SER A 163 -22.66 -1.34 -10.78
N PHE A 164 -21.43 -1.01 -11.14
CA PHE A 164 -20.87 0.31 -10.86
C PHE A 164 -20.98 1.21 -12.12
N PRO A 165 -22.06 2.01 -12.28
CA PRO A 165 -22.16 2.98 -13.37
C PRO A 165 -21.18 4.14 -13.14
N ASN A 166 -20.46 4.57 -14.19
CA ASN A 166 -19.41 5.61 -14.13
C ASN A 166 -18.17 5.25 -13.29
N ALA A 167 -17.93 3.96 -13.11
CA ALA A 167 -17.02 3.50 -12.08
C ALA A 167 -15.54 3.60 -12.45
N ASP A 168 -15.22 3.74 -13.73
CA ASP A 168 -13.85 3.94 -14.21
C ASP A 168 -13.18 5.15 -13.54
N LEU A 169 -13.91 6.27 -13.43
CA LEU A 169 -13.43 7.47 -12.73
C LEU A 169 -13.31 7.24 -11.22
N THR A 170 -14.22 6.46 -10.62
CA THR A 170 -14.15 6.15 -9.18
C THR A 170 -13.07 5.14 -8.83
N PHE A 171 -12.73 4.24 -9.75
CA PHE A 171 -11.74 3.19 -9.57
C PHE A 171 -10.33 3.76 -9.68
N ALA A 172 -10.06 4.56 -10.72
CA ALA A 172 -8.80 5.29 -10.85
C ALA A 172 -8.58 6.22 -9.64
N ALA A 173 -9.60 7.00 -9.26
CA ALA A 173 -9.54 7.88 -8.10
C ALA A 173 -9.38 7.11 -6.77
N GLU A 174 -9.81 5.85 -6.68
CA GLU A 174 -9.58 5.02 -5.49
C GLU A 174 -8.13 4.54 -5.43
N ILE A 175 -7.57 4.08 -6.56
CA ILE A 175 -6.15 3.69 -6.64
C ILE A 175 -5.25 4.87 -6.29
N ASP A 176 -5.57 6.07 -6.77
CA ASP A 176 -4.81 7.30 -6.50
C ASP A 176 -4.77 7.71 -5.01
N LYS A 177 -5.67 7.19 -4.18
CA LYS A 177 -5.65 7.46 -2.73
C LYS A 177 -4.53 6.73 -2.02
N HIS A 178 -3.95 5.71 -2.62
CA HIS A 178 -2.83 4.97 -2.03
C HIS A 178 -1.50 5.64 -2.34
N MET A 179 -0.42 5.10 -1.76
CA MET A 179 0.94 5.59 -1.99
C MET A 179 1.48 5.23 -3.40
N VAL A 180 0.64 5.27 -4.43
CA VAL A 180 1.01 4.92 -5.80
C VAL A 180 1.89 6.02 -6.38
N THR A 181 3.20 5.85 -6.24
CA THR A 181 4.20 6.69 -6.89
C THR A 181 4.93 5.86 -7.94
N ASN A 182 5.00 6.39 -9.18
CA ASN A 182 5.82 5.89 -10.30
C ASN A 182 6.15 4.39 -10.28
N PHE A 183 5.12 3.53 -10.39
CA PHE A 183 5.35 2.09 -10.52
C PHE A 183 5.87 1.75 -11.93
N SER A 184 6.72 0.75 -12.03
CA SER A 184 7.29 0.24 -13.28
C SER A 184 6.72 -1.12 -13.70
N GLY A 185 6.05 -1.82 -12.78
CA GLY A 185 5.34 -3.07 -13.04
C GLY A 185 3.89 -3.02 -12.56
N LEU A 186 3.01 -3.72 -13.25
CA LEU A 186 1.63 -3.97 -12.83
C LEU A 186 1.42 -5.48 -12.72
N ASP A 187 1.00 -5.93 -11.55
CA ASP A 187 0.46 -7.26 -11.33
C ASP A 187 -1.06 -7.18 -11.17
N LEU A 188 -1.79 -8.00 -11.91
CA LEU A 188 -3.24 -7.97 -11.95
C LEU A 188 -3.80 -9.35 -11.67
N HIS A 189 -4.40 -9.50 -10.51
CA HIS A 189 -5.03 -10.75 -10.10
C HIS A 189 -6.55 -10.66 -10.23
N LEU A 190 -7.11 -11.39 -11.20
CA LEU A 190 -8.54 -11.49 -11.41
C LEU A 190 -9.09 -12.75 -10.74
N SER A 191 -10.09 -12.61 -9.87
CA SER A 191 -10.76 -13.75 -9.25
C SER A 191 -12.26 -13.77 -9.55
N THR A 192 -12.78 -14.94 -9.89
CA THR A 192 -14.22 -15.17 -10.10
C THR A 192 -14.70 -16.15 -9.05
N LYS A 193 -15.76 -15.81 -8.31
CA LYS A 193 -16.50 -16.80 -7.51
C LYS A 193 -17.62 -17.37 -8.39
N GLY A 194 -17.54 -18.65 -8.75
CA GLY A 194 -18.59 -19.35 -9.52
C GLY A 194 -18.45 -19.25 -11.06
N HIS A 195 -19.55 -19.51 -11.78
CA HIS A 195 -19.60 -19.76 -13.23
C HIS A 195 -19.59 -18.51 -14.14
N VAL A 196 -19.29 -17.32 -13.61
CA VAL A 196 -19.36 -16.08 -14.39
C VAL A 196 -18.01 -15.78 -15.04
N PHE A 197 -17.90 -16.04 -16.34
CA PHE A 197 -16.87 -15.42 -17.17
C PHE A 197 -17.24 -13.95 -17.36
N GLY A 198 -16.67 -13.06 -16.55
CA GLY A 198 -16.84 -11.63 -16.72
C GLY A 198 -16.29 -11.15 -18.07
N ALA A 199 -16.82 -10.03 -18.57
CA ALA A 199 -16.30 -9.38 -19.77
C ALA A 199 -14.78 -9.22 -19.69
N PHE A 200 -14.09 -9.56 -20.78
CA PHE A 200 -12.63 -9.47 -20.87
C PHE A 200 -12.16 -8.05 -20.56
N VAL A 201 -11.20 -7.97 -19.65
CA VAL A 201 -10.45 -6.76 -19.38
C VAL A 201 -9.50 -6.52 -20.55
N HIS A 202 -9.71 -5.45 -21.31
CA HIS A 202 -8.71 -4.98 -22.25
C HIS A 202 -7.85 -3.91 -21.57
N VAL A 203 -6.57 -4.22 -21.37
CA VAL A 203 -5.55 -3.29 -20.86
C VAL A 203 -4.98 -2.49 -22.03
N GLN A 204 -5.29 -1.19 -22.11
CA GLN A 204 -4.64 -0.31 -23.07
C GLN A 204 -3.51 0.48 -22.39
N PRO A 205 -2.27 0.43 -22.90
CA PRO A 205 -1.20 1.29 -22.43
C PRO A 205 -1.45 2.71 -22.97
N ILE A 206 -1.89 3.62 -22.12
CA ILE A 206 -1.91 5.04 -22.44
C ILE A 206 -1.20 5.77 -21.30
N SER A 207 0.01 6.28 -21.61
CA SER A 207 0.74 7.29 -20.85
C SER A 207 0.77 7.11 -19.32
N SER A 208 1.78 6.38 -18.84
CA SER A 208 2.48 6.49 -17.54
C SER A 208 1.68 6.60 -16.21
N ARG A 209 0.34 6.64 -16.19
CA ARG A 209 -0.40 6.88 -14.94
C ARG A 209 -1.66 6.02 -14.73
N TYR A 210 -2.29 5.45 -15.76
CA TYR A 210 -3.50 4.63 -15.55
C TYR A 210 -3.60 3.46 -16.53
N ILE A 211 -4.05 2.31 -16.02
CA ILE A 211 -4.60 1.21 -16.82
C ILE A 211 -6.10 1.40 -16.90
N PHE A 212 -6.61 1.66 -18.11
CA PHE A 212 -8.05 1.63 -18.36
C PHE A 212 -8.48 0.19 -18.64
N PHE A 213 -9.48 -0.28 -17.92
CA PHE A 213 -10.13 -1.57 -18.19
C PHE A 213 -11.40 -1.28 -18.96
N ARG A 214 -11.38 -1.48 -20.28
CA ARG A 214 -12.59 -1.29 -21.08
C ARG A 214 -13.43 -2.56 -21.06
N GLY A 215 -14.50 -2.58 -20.28
CA GLY A 215 -15.49 -3.66 -20.31
C GLY A 215 -16.20 -3.69 -21.65
N SER A 216 -15.92 -4.69 -22.49
CA SER A 216 -16.68 -4.91 -23.72
C SER A 216 -17.92 -5.75 -23.41
N ARG A 217 -19.12 -5.20 -23.63
CA ARG A 217 -20.35 -6.00 -23.62
C ARG A 217 -20.39 -6.82 -24.90
N TYR A 218 -20.07 -8.10 -24.83
CA TYR A 218 -20.49 -9.04 -25.86
C TYR A 218 -21.81 -9.65 -25.40
N ILE A 219 -22.88 -9.32 -26.11
CA ILE A 219 -24.12 -10.07 -26.08
C ILE A 219 -23.87 -11.28 -27.00
N LEU A 220 -23.94 -12.49 -26.44
CA LEU A 220 -24.19 -13.71 -27.23
C LEU A 220 -25.69 -13.78 -27.50
#